data_AF-A0A9E3DAC9-F1
#
_entry.id   AF-A0A9E3DAC9-F1
#
_cell.length_a   1.000
_cell.length_b   1.000
_cell.length_c   1.000
_cell.angle_alpha   90.00
_cell.angle_beta   90.00
_cell.angle_gamma   90.00
#
_symmetry.space_group_name_H-M   'P 1'
#
loop_
_entity.id
_entity.type
_entity.pdbx_description
1 polymer ?
#
loop_
_entity_poly.entity_id
_entity_poly.type
_entity_poly.pdbx_seq_one_letter_code
_entity_poly.pdbx_strand_id
1 'polypeptide(L)'
;MTAEPEDREAPELPPALLNAWPFIAVGALGWLVAVAAAFLVPALQSWRPVTLAGLGVGVLGTSIFLLQLAGARRGARGAQSGLDNYLHRK
;
A
#
# COMPACT_ATOMS: atom_id res chain seq x y z
N MET A 1 33.00 -31.16 -5.60
CA MET A 1 32.31 -30.59 -4.43
C MET A 1 31.34 -29.54 -4.94
N THR A 2 30.08 -29.90 -5.13
CA THR A 2 29.00 -28.95 -5.40
C THR A 2 28.60 -28.33 -4.07
N ALA A 3 28.78 -27.01 -3.91
CA ALA A 3 28.33 -26.30 -2.72
C ALA A 3 26.80 -26.27 -2.72
N GLU A 4 26.18 -26.87 -1.70
CA GLU A 4 24.76 -26.67 -1.37
C GLU A 4 24.50 -25.17 -1.18
N PRO A 5 23.36 -24.64 -1.66
CA PRO A 5 23.01 -23.25 -1.44
C PRO A 5 22.78 -23.06 0.07
N GLU A 6 23.68 -22.33 0.71
CA GLU A 6 23.53 -21.93 2.11
C GLU A 6 22.22 -21.13 2.24
N ASP A 7 21.24 -21.69 2.94
CA ASP A 7 19.94 -21.06 3.17
C ASP A 7 20.14 -19.87 4.12
N ARG A 8 20.35 -18.69 3.54
CA ARG A 8 20.54 -17.45 4.29
C ARG A 8 19.18 -16.95 4.73
N GLU A 9 18.82 -17.25 5.97
CA GLU A 9 17.63 -16.70 6.59
C GLU A 9 17.75 -15.18 6.65
N ALA A 10 16.85 -14.49 5.95
CA ALA A 10 16.86 -13.03 5.91
C ALA A 10 16.56 -12.48 7.32
N PRO A 11 17.33 -11.49 7.80
CA PRO A 11 17.09 -10.92 9.12
C PRO A 11 15.69 -10.31 9.20
N GLU A 12 15.03 -10.52 10.35
CA GLU A 12 13.69 -10.01 10.58
C GLU A 12 13.65 -8.48 10.42
N LEU A 13 12.73 -7.99 9.59
CA LEU A 13 12.55 -6.56 9.38
C LEU A 13 12.00 -5.91 10.65
N PRO A 14 12.51 -4.72 11.05
CA PRO A 14 11.97 -3.96 12.16
C PRO A 14 10.45 -3.77 12.04
N PRO A 15 9.66 -4.00 13.11
CA PRO A 15 8.20 -3.89 13.07
C PRO A 15 7.68 -2.54 12.56
N ALA A 16 8.46 -1.48 12.77
CA ALA A 16 8.15 -0.14 12.30
C ALA A 16 8.09 -0.03 10.76
N LEU A 17 8.93 -0.79 10.05
CA LEU A 17 8.94 -0.80 8.57
C LEU A 17 7.78 -1.63 8.00
N LEU A 18 7.21 -2.52 8.79
CA LEU A 18 6.06 -3.35 8.41
C LEU A 18 4.73 -2.61 8.60
N ASN A 19 4.71 -1.53 9.39
CA ASN A 19 3.51 -0.74 9.59
C ASN A 19 3.38 0.32 8.47
N ALA A 20 2.44 0.11 7.56
CA ALA A 20 2.20 1.04 6.45
C ALA A 20 1.55 2.37 6.88
N TRP A 21 0.84 2.39 8.02
CA TRP A 21 0.03 3.55 8.43
C TRP A 21 0.80 4.86 8.61
N PRO A 22 1.98 4.88 9.26
CA PRO A 22 2.78 6.11 9.40
C PRO A 22 3.12 6.74 8.05
N PHE A 23 3.49 5.94 7.05
CA PHE A 23 3.87 6.42 5.72
C PHE A 23 2.66 6.98 4.96
N ILE A 24 1.51 6.30 5.02
CA ILE A 24 0.25 6.79 4.45
C ILE A 24 -0.14 8.12 5.08
N ALA A 25 -0.07 8.22 6.42
CA ALA A 25 -0.43 9.43 7.15
C ALA A 25 0.48 10.62 6.80
N VAL A 26 1.80 10.40 6.77
CA VAL A 26 2.77 11.44 6.40
C VAL A 26 2.56 11.89 4.96
N GLY A 27 2.38 10.97 4.02
CA GLY A 27 2.12 11.30 2.62
C GLY A 27 0.81 12.07 2.41
N ALA A 28 -0.28 11.62 3.06
CA ALA A 28 -1.57 12.28 2.99
C ALA A 28 -1.52 13.71 3.58
N LEU A 29 -0.89 13.87 4.74
CA LEU A 29 -0.70 15.19 5.36
C LEU A 29 0.15 16.11 4.47
N GLY A 30 1.23 15.60 3.89
CA GLY A 30 2.08 16.36 2.96
C GLY A 30 1.29 16.90 1.76
N TRP A 31 0.47 16.06 1.12
CA TRP A 31 -0.38 16.50 0.00
C TRP A 31 -1.49 17.47 0.43
N LEU A 32 -2.09 17.28 1.60
CA LEU A 32 -3.08 18.23 2.13
C LEU A 32 -2.47 19.61 2.37
N VAL A 33 -1.27 19.67 2.97
CA VAL A 33 -0.54 20.92 3.15
C VAL A 33 -0.19 21.55 1.80
N ALA A 34 0.25 20.76 0.82
CA ALA A 34 0.56 21.27 -0.52
C ALA A 34 -0.68 21.83 -1.23
N VAL A 35 -1.82 21.17 -1.13
CA VAL A 35 -3.11 21.69 -1.64
C VAL A 35 -3.46 23.00 -0.93
N ALA A 36 -3.41 23.05 0.41
CA ALA A 36 -3.66 24.28 1.15
C ALA A 36 -2.75 25.43 0.67
N ALA A 37 -1.45 25.17 0.51
CA ALA A 37 -0.49 26.15 0.01
C ALA A 37 -0.83 26.64 -1.41
N ALA A 38 -1.18 25.73 -2.34
CA ALA A 38 -1.52 26.07 -3.73
C ALA A 38 -2.82 26.90 -3.86
N PHE A 39 -3.71 26.85 -2.88
CA PHE A 39 -4.96 27.62 -2.86
C PHE A 39 -4.86 28.91 -2.05
N LEU A 40 -4.07 28.93 -0.97
CA LEU A 40 -3.95 30.08 -0.07
C LEU A 40 -2.80 31.03 -0.45
N VAL A 41 -1.78 30.56 -1.18
CA VAL A 41 -0.60 31.36 -1.56
C VAL A 41 -0.65 31.67 -3.06
N PRO A 42 -0.81 32.96 -3.47
CA PRO A 42 -0.91 33.34 -4.88
C PRO A 42 0.28 32.89 -5.75
N ALA A 43 1.49 32.87 -5.19
CA ALA A 43 2.69 32.43 -5.90
C ALA A 43 2.69 30.93 -6.25
N LEU A 44 1.85 30.12 -5.60
CA LEU A 44 1.78 28.67 -5.79
C LEU A 44 0.55 28.22 -6.59
N GLN A 45 -0.22 29.14 -7.19
CA GLN A 45 -1.45 28.77 -7.90
C GLN A 45 -1.23 27.83 -9.09
N SER A 46 -0.08 27.91 -9.76
CA SER A 46 0.26 27.02 -10.87
C SER A 46 0.46 25.55 -10.43
N TRP A 47 0.66 25.30 -9.13
CA TRP A 47 0.86 23.96 -8.59
C TRP A 47 -0.45 23.21 -8.34
N ARG A 48 -1.60 23.88 -8.39
CA ARG A 48 -2.91 23.28 -8.09
C ARG A 48 -3.17 21.95 -8.82
N PRO A 49 -2.92 21.81 -10.14
CA PRO A 49 -3.14 20.54 -10.82
C PRO A 49 -2.27 19.41 -10.24
N VAL A 50 -1.00 19.70 -9.93
CA VAL A 50 -0.06 18.73 -9.37
C VAL A 50 -0.46 18.34 -7.94
N THR A 51 -0.83 19.31 -7.11
CA THR A 51 -1.24 19.05 -5.72
C THR A 51 -2.53 18.25 -5.65
N LEU A 52 -3.48 18.52 -6.55
CA LEU A 52 -4.72 17.74 -6.66
C LEU A 52 -4.46 16.34 -7.20
N ALA A 53 -3.61 16.19 -8.22
CA ALA A 53 -3.22 14.88 -8.74
C ALA A 53 -2.53 14.04 -7.67
N GLY A 54 -1.59 14.62 -6.91
CA GLY A 54 -0.92 13.94 -5.81
C GLY A 54 -1.88 13.49 -4.70
N LEU A 55 -2.80 14.37 -4.29
CA LEU A 55 -3.84 14.01 -3.32
C LEU A 55 -4.75 12.89 -3.87
N GLY A 56 -5.17 12.98 -5.13
CA GLY A 56 -6.00 11.96 -5.78
C GLY A 56 -5.32 10.60 -5.88
N VAL A 57 -4.03 10.58 -6.25
CA VAL A 57 -3.21 9.36 -6.27
C VAL A 57 -3.07 8.78 -4.87
N GLY A 58 -2.86 9.63 -3.84
CA GLY A 58 -2.81 9.19 -2.45
C GLY A 58 -4.11 8.54 -1.97
N VAL A 59 -5.25 9.14 -2.29
CA VAL A 59 -6.59 8.59 -1.99
C VAL A 59 -6.80 7.24 -2.70
N LEU A 60 -6.44 7.17 -3.99
CA LEU A 60 -6.57 5.94 -4.78
C LEU A 60 -5.70 4.81 -4.22
N GLY A 61 -4.42 5.08 -3.99
CA GLY A 61 -3.48 4.09 -3.43
C GLY A 61 -3.90 3.60 -2.05
N THR A 62 -4.33 4.52 -1.18
CA THR A 62 -4.84 4.16 0.16
C THR A 62 -6.11 3.33 0.08
N SER A 63 -7.04 3.66 -0.84
CA SER A 63 -8.26 2.88 -1.05
C SER A 63 -7.94 1.45 -1.50
N ILE A 64 -7.02 1.28 -2.45
CA ILE A 64 -6.56 -0.04 -2.88
C ILE A 64 -5.96 -0.81 -1.69
N PHE A 65 -5.07 -0.19 -0.92
CA PHE A 65 -4.49 -0.81 0.27
C PHE A 65 -5.57 -1.26 1.28
N LEU A 66 -6.59 -0.45 1.53
CA LEU A 66 -7.67 -0.81 2.45
C LEU A 66 -8.51 -1.98 1.93
N LEU A 67 -8.76 -2.05 0.61
CA LEU A 67 -9.43 -3.19 0.00
C LEU A 67 -8.60 -4.47 0.18
N GLN A 68 -7.28 -4.40 -0.05
CA GLN A 68 -6.35 -5.52 0.15
C GLN A 68 -6.32 -5.95 1.62
N LEU A 69 -6.20 -5.00 2.54
CA LEU A 69 -6.21 -5.25 3.98
C LEU A 69 -7.53 -5.89 4.42
N ALA A 70 -8.65 -5.39 3.92
CA ALA A 70 -9.95 -5.95 4.22
C ALA A 70 -10.13 -7.37 3.63
N GLY A 71 -9.57 -7.65 2.45
CA GLY A 71 -9.54 -8.99 1.87
C GLY A 71 -8.70 -9.97 2.69
N ALA A 72 -7.52 -9.55 3.12
CA ALA A 72 -6.63 -10.32 4.00
C ALA A 72 -7.29 -10.61 5.36
N ARG A 73 -7.92 -9.61 5.99
CA ARG A 73 -8.64 -9.76 7.27
C ARG A 73 -9.87 -10.66 7.19
N ARG A 74 -10.58 -10.63 6.05
CA ARG A 74 -11.69 -11.56 5.78
C ARG A 74 -11.21 -12.99 5.57
N GLY A 75 -9.90 -13.22 5.59
CA GLY A 75 -9.30 -14.51 5.35
C GLY A 75 -9.74 -15.05 4.00
N ALA A 76 -9.90 -14.20 2.98
CA ALA A 76 -10.27 -14.61 1.63
C ALA A 76 -9.14 -15.48 1.05
N ARG A 77 -9.07 -16.75 1.47
CA ARG A 77 -9.37 -17.98 0.72
C ARG A 77 -9.15 -17.96 -0.80
N GLY A 78 -8.28 -17.10 -1.34
CA GLY A 78 -7.83 -17.20 -2.73
C GLY A 78 -7.24 -18.57 -3.03
N ALA A 79 -6.67 -19.23 -2.02
CA ALA A 79 -6.15 -20.60 -2.09
C ALA A 79 -7.19 -21.72 -1.93
N GLN A 80 -8.43 -21.42 -1.51
CA GLN A 80 -9.50 -22.43 -1.34
C GLN A 80 -10.59 -22.31 -2.42
N SER A 81 -10.80 -21.14 -3.04
CA SER A 81 -11.83 -20.94 -4.07
C SER A 81 -11.61 -21.71 -5.39
N GLY A 82 -10.52 -22.47 -5.52
CA GLY A 82 -10.25 -23.38 -6.65
C GLY A 82 -9.83 -24.80 -6.25
N LEU A 83 -9.63 -25.07 -4.95
CA LEU A 83 -9.20 -26.38 -4.45
C LEU A 83 -10.36 -27.39 -4.44
N ASP A 84 -11.60 -26.89 -4.30
CA ASP A 84 -12.82 -27.70 -4.33
C ASP A 84 -12.99 -28.44 -5.67
N ASN A 85 -12.49 -27.89 -6.77
CA ASN A 85 -12.48 -28.53 -8.10
C ASN A 85 -11.51 -29.72 -8.19
N TYR A 86 -10.49 -29.79 -7.34
CA TYR A 86 -9.52 -30.88 -7.32
C TYR A 86 -9.81 -31.92 -6.23
N LEU A 87 -10.56 -31.54 -5.18
CA LEU A 87 -10.88 -32.43 -4.06
C LEU A 87 -12.16 -33.27 -4.28
N HIS A 88 -12.99 -32.96 -5.28
CA HIS A 88 -14.17 -33.77 -5.64
C HIS A 88 -13.91 -34.73 -6.81
N ARG A 89 -13.11 -35.76 -6.56
CA ARG A 89 -13.07 -36.97 -7.39
C ARG A 89 -13.55 -38.16 -6.58
N LYS A 90 -14.84 -38.49 -6.72
CA LYS A 90 -15.38 -39.82 -6.44
C LYS A 90 -15.95 -40.38 -7.72
#